data_AF-A0A1V6DFH6-F1
#
_entry.id   AF-A0A1V6DFH6-F1
#
_cell.length_a   1.000
_cell.length_b   1.000
_cell.length_c   1.000
_cell.angle_alpha   90.00
_cell.angle_beta   90.00
_cell.angle_gamma   90.00
#
_symmetry.space_group_name_H-M   'P 1'
#
loop_
_entity.id
_entity.type
_entity.pdbx_description
1 polymer ?
#
loop_
_entity_poly.entity_id
_entity_poly.type
_entity_poly.pdbx_seq_one_letter_code
_entity_poly.pdbx_strand_id
1 'polypeptide(L)'
;MPKKPVALVVLDLLSLILVPLAMLIIIVYTPVEVVMGPVQKVFYFHISAAWAGMVCFILGAVGGAGYLLTRRIRWDWLSSAAIEVGLVFSIIAIFSGMIWARPIWNTWWVWDPRLTTTAIMTLIYLAYFILRAGVSTPEAQARLGAVFAILAALTVPLTFFSIRLFRTIHPVVIAPADRTGGAFSMSPRMLNTLLLSLLVFTVLLVDLVWRRVRLAQLEFEMTREVE
;
A
#
# COMPACT_ATOMS: atom_id res chain seq x y z
N MET A 1 -1.80 -16.57 27.05
CA MET A 1 -1.74 -15.60 25.93
C MET A 1 -0.87 -14.39 26.30
N PRO A 2 0.15 -14.06 25.51
CA PRO A 2 0.98 -12.87 25.74
C PRO A 2 0.13 -11.60 25.69
N LYS A 3 0.29 -10.70 26.67
CA LYS A 3 -0.40 -9.40 26.67
C LYS A 3 -0.02 -8.60 25.42
N LYS A 4 -0.99 -7.85 24.87
CA LYS A 4 -0.74 -6.96 23.74
C LYS A 4 0.27 -5.87 24.15
N PRO A 5 1.32 -5.58 23.35
CA PRO A 5 2.26 -4.51 23.66
C PRO A 5 1.54 -3.16 23.78
N VAL A 6 1.88 -2.36 24.79
CA VAL A 6 1.29 -1.02 24.99
C VAL A 6 1.51 -0.13 23.77
N ALA A 7 2.69 -0.20 23.15
CA ALA A 7 2.99 0.54 21.92
C ALA A 7 2.04 0.21 20.76
N LEU A 8 1.64 -1.07 20.62
CA LEU A 8 0.67 -1.46 19.60
C LEU A 8 -0.74 -0.96 19.96
N VAL A 9 -1.12 -0.93 21.24
CA VAL A 9 -2.39 -0.33 21.68
C VAL A 9 -2.43 1.16 21.36
N VAL A 10 -1.35 1.89 21.67
CA VAL A 10 -1.22 3.31 21.34
C VAL A 10 -1.32 3.52 19.84
N LEU A 11 -0.66 2.68 19.05
CA LEU A 11 -0.70 2.75 17.59
C LEU A 11 -2.13 2.52 17.06
N ASP A 12 -2.89 1.58 17.62
CA ASP A 12 -4.30 1.39 17.24
C ASP A 12 -5.14 2.65 17.48
N LEU A 13 -4.97 3.27 18.66
CA LEU A 13 -5.74 4.44 19.05
C LEU A 13 -5.37 5.63 18.15
N LEU A 14 -4.08 5.76 17.83
CA LEU A 14 -3.60 6.73 16.87
C LEU A 14 -4.22 6.48 15.48
N SER A 15 -4.17 5.26 14.95
CA SER A 15 -4.80 4.94 13.65
C SER A 15 -6.31 5.25 13.65
N LEU A 16 -7.01 4.85 14.72
CA LEU A 16 -8.45 5.02 14.87
C LEU A 16 -8.87 6.49 14.90
N ILE A 17 -8.02 7.37 15.46
CA ILE A 17 -8.29 8.81 15.56
C ILE A 17 -7.80 9.55 14.31
N LEU A 18 -6.59 9.23 13.84
CA LEU A 18 -5.92 9.97 12.76
C LEU A 18 -6.60 9.74 11.40
N VAL A 19 -7.13 8.55 11.13
CA VAL A 19 -7.79 8.27 9.83
C VAL A 19 -9.06 9.14 9.66
N PRO A 20 -10.03 9.14 10.59
CA PRO A 20 -11.18 10.05 10.50
C PRO A 20 -10.78 11.53 10.49
N LEU A 21 -9.78 11.91 11.29
CA LEU A 21 -9.28 13.29 11.33
C LEU A 21 -8.70 13.71 9.97
N ALA A 22 -7.91 12.85 9.32
CA ALA A 22 -7.39 13.11 7.98
C ALA A 22 -8.53 13.25 6.96
N MET A 23 -9.56 12.41 7.03
CA MET A 23 -10.74 12.52 6.16
C MET A 23 -11.47 13.85 6.38
N LEU A 24 -11.64 14.27 7.63
CA LEU A 24 -12.24 15.56 7.96
C LEU A 24 -11.41 16.73 7.40
N ILE A 25 -10.09 16.69 7.54
CA ILE A 25 -9.18 17.70 7.00
C ILE A 25 -9.26 17.75 5.47
N ILE A 26 -9.29 16.59 4.81
CA ILE A 26 -9.48 16.51 3.35
C ILE A 26 -10.79 17.21 2.92
N ILE A 27 -11.87 17.02 3.67
CA ILE A 27 -13.19 17.57 3.36
C ILE A 27 -13.29 19.06 3.69
N VAL A 28 -12.80 19.51 4.84
CA VAL A 28 -13.04 20.87 5.36
C VAL A 28 -11.90 21.83 5.03
N TYR A 29 -10.65 21.39 5.18
CA TYR A 29 -9.49 22.28 5.06
C TYR A 29 -8.97 22.39 3.63
N THR A 30 -9.06 21.33 2.83
CA THR A 30 -8.49 21.35 1.47
C THR A 30 -9.40 22.15 0.53
N PRO A 31 -8.86 23.15 -0.22
CA PRO A 31 -9.63 23.85 -1.22
C PRO A 31 -10.09 22.89 -2.32
N VAL A 32 -11.20 23.25 -2.97
CA VAL A 32 -11.69 22.54 -4.16
C VAL A 32 -10.84 22.98 -5.35
N GLU A 33 -10.37 22.01 -6.14
CA GLU A 33 -9.63 22.31 -7.37
C GLU A 33 -10.62 22.78 -8.46
N VAL A 34 -10.22 23.77 -9.25
CA VAL A 34 -11.12 24.56 -10.10
C VAL A 34 -11.68 23.73 -11.26
N VAL A 35 -10.87 22.81 -11.83
CA VAL A 35 -11.24 22.01 -13.01
C VAL A 35 -11.98 20.74 -12.62
N MET A 36 -11.44 20.00 -11.65
CA MET A 36 -11.96 18.71 -11.19
C MET A 36 -13.16 18.86 -10.25
N GLY A 37 -13.26 19.99 -9.54
CA GLY A 37 -14.28 20.18 -8.52
C GLY A 37 -14.11 19.22 -7.33
N PRO A 38 -15.18 18.92 -6.57
CA PRO A 38 -15.09 18.19 -5.31
C PRO A 38 -14.52 16.77 -5.40
N VAL A 39 -14.59 16.11 -6.57
CA VAL A 39 -14.05 14.75 -6.74
C VAL A 39 -12.53 14.70 -6.52
N GLN A 40 -11.83 15.82 -6.69
CA GLN A 40 -10.41 15.90 -6.37
C GLN A 40 -10.13 15.45 -4.93
N LYS A 41 -11.06 15.54 -3.98
CA LYS A 41 -10.81 15.10 -2.60
C LYS A 41 -10.55 13.59 -2.47
N VAL A 42 -11.04 12.77 -3.41
CA VAL A 42 -10.76 11.31 -3.46
C VAL A 42 -9.27 11.04 -3.69
N PHE A 43 -8.57 11.94 -4.40
CA PHE A 43 -7.14 11.88 -4.69
C PHE A 43 -6.26 11.60 -3.48
N TYR A 44 -6.51 12.29 -2.36
CA TYR A 44 -5.64 12.20 -1.17
C TYR A 44 -5.71 10.79 -0.56
N PHE A 45 -6.92 10.26 -0.44
CA PHE A 45 -7.16 8.89 0.00
C PHE A 45 -6.57 7.88 -0.99
N HIS A 46 -6.86 8.05 -2.29
CA HIS A 46 -6.37 7.16 -3.35
C HIS A 46 -4.84 7.06 -3.38
N ILE A 47 -4.14 8.19 -3.38
CA ILE A 47 -2.68 8.22 -3.41
C ILE A 47 -2.10 7.63 -2.15
N SER A 48 -2.71 7.91 -0.99
CA SER A 48 -2.22 7.37 0.28
C SER A 48 -2.38 5.85 0.37
N ALA A 49 -3.48 5.31 -0.17
CA ALA A 49 -3.66 3.87 -0.32
C ALA A 49 -2.67 3.27 -1.33
N ALA A 50 -2.46 3.90 -2.48
CA ALA A 50 -1.49 3.44 -3.49
C ALA A 50 -0.05 3.43 -2.93
N TRP A 51 0.31 4.48 -2.17
CA TRP A 51 1.57 4.59 -1.44
C TRP A 51 1.75 3.46 -0.44
N ALA A 52 0.74 3.25 0.44
CA ALA A 52 0.77 2.19 1.43
C ALA A 52 0.92 0.81 0.78
N GLY A 53 0.18 0.55 -0.30
CA GLY A 53 0.34 -0.65 -1.13
C GLY A 53 1.80 -0.83 -1.56
N MET A 54 2.36 0.13 -2.30
CA MET A 54 3.76 0.05 -2.77
C MET A 54 4.77 -0.18 -1.63
N VAL A 55 4.65 0.54 -0.50
CA VAL A 55 5.52 0.39 0.67
C VAL A 55 5.43 -1.02 1.26
N CYS A 56 4.23 -1.58 1.36
CA CYS A 56 4.01 -2.95 1.83
C CYS A 56 4.72 -4.00 0.97
N PHE A 57 4.83 -3.82 -0.35
CA PHE A 57 5.58 -4.76 -1.18
C PHE A 57 7.08 -4.70 -0.93
N ILE A 58 7.62 -3.48 -0.77
CA ILE A 58 9.02 -3.29 -0.40
C ILE A 58 9.28 -3.93 0.97
N LEU A 59 8.40 -3.72 1.94
CA LEU A 59 8.50 -4.33 3.26
C LEU A 59 8.40 -5.87 3.18
N GLY A 60 7.54 -6.39 2.30
CA GLY A 60 7.42 -7.80 1.99
C GLY A 60 8.73 -8.40 1.47
N ALA A 61 9.40 -7.70 0.55
CA ALA A 61 10.72 -8.09 0.03
C ALA A 61 11.82 -7.98 1.08
N VAL A 62 11.80 -6.97 1.96
CA VAL A 62 12.73 -6.86 3.09
C VAL A 62 12.55 -8.05 4.04
N GLY A 63 11.31 -8.42 4.37
CA GLY A 63 11.00 -9.64 5.12
C GLY A 63 11.51 -10.89 4.42
N GLY A 64 11.28 -11.02 3.12
CA GLY A 64 11.79 -12.13 2.32
C GLY A 64 13.33 -12.24 2.36
N ALA A 65 14.02 -11.14 2.12
CA ALA A 65 15.48 -11.08 2.18
C ALA A 65 15.99 -11.42 3.60
N GLY A 66 15.37 -10.88 4.64
CA GLY A 66 15.70 -11.20 6.03
C GLY A 66 15.55 -12.68 6.36
N TYR A 67 14.52 -13.35 5.81
CA TYR A 67 14.34 -14.79 5.95
C TYR A 67 15.43 -15.57 5.23
N LEU A 68 15.76 -15.24 3.98
CA LEU A 68 16.79 -15.96 3.23
C LEU A 68 18.19 -15.84 3.86
N LEU A 69 18.50 -14.66 4.42
CA LEU A 69 19.78 -14.38 5.07
C LEU A 69 19.91 -15.05 6.44
N THR A 70 18.84 -15.07 7.24
CA THR A 70 18.94 -15.48 8.65
C THR A 70 18.23 -16.78 9.00
N ARG A 71 17.36 -17.28 8.10
CA ARG A 71 16.47 -18.44 8.30
C ARG A 71 15.55 -18.34 9.52
N ARG A 72 15.33 -17.13 10.04
CA ARG A 72 14.42 -16.91 11.19
C ARG A 72 13.00 -16.68 10.68
N ILE A 73 12.05 -17.50 11.16
CA ILE A 73 10.63 -17.46 10.73
C ILE A 73 9.95 -16.10 10.95
N ARG A 74 10.40 -15.30 11.93
CA ARG A 74 9.88 -13.93 12.16
C ARG A 74 9.95 -13.02 10.93
N TRP A 75 10.93 -13.22 10.06
CA TRP A 75 11.06 -12.46 8.83
C TRP A 75 10.06 -12.90 7.76
N ASP A 76 9.70 -14.18 7.77
CA ASP A 76 8.62 -14.69 6.94
C ASP A 76 7.27 -14.13 7.39
N TRP A 77 7.01 -14.05 8.70
CA TRP A 77 5.82 -13.38 9.23
C TRP A 77 5.73 -11.92 8.79
N LEU A 78 6.84 -11.19 8.81
CA LEU A 78 6.90 -9.81 8.29
C LEU A 78 6.58 -9.79 6.80
N SER A 79 7.16 -10.70 6.02
CA SER A 79 6.93 -10.78 4.58
C SER A 79 5.45 -11.00 4.30
N SER A 80 4.86 -12.09 4.81
CA SER A 80 3.47 -12.44 4.54
C SER A 80 2.48 -11.39 5.04
N ALA A 81 2.72 -10.83 6.24
CA ALA A 81 1.89 -9.75 6.79
C ALA A 81 1.90 -8.50 5.90
N ALA A 82 3.09 -8.07 5.45
CA ALA A 82 3.21 -6.91 4.59
C ALA A 82 2.55 -7.15 3.23
N ILE A 83 2.70 -8.34 2.65
CA ILE A 83 2.01 -8.69 1.39
C ILE A 83 0.49 -8.66 1.56
N GLU A 84 -0.05 -9.19 2.66
CA GLU A 84 -1.49 -9.23 2.93
C GLU A 84 -2.08 -7.83 3.09
N VAL A 85 -1.45 -7.00 3.91
CA VAL A 85 -1.87 -5.61 4.11
C VAL A 85 -1.72 -4.80 2.82
N GLY A 86 -0.65 -5.02 2.07
CA GLY A 86 -0.40 -4.37 0.78
C GLY A 86 -1.47 -4.69 -0.28
N LEU A 87 -1.94 -5.95 -0.34
CA LEU A 87 -3.02 -6.36 -1.23
C LEU A 87 -4.31 -5.58 -0.95
N VAL A 88 -4.66 -5.42 0.34
CA VAL A 88 -5.84 -4.65 0.74
C VAL A 88 -5.71 -3.19 0.28
N PHE A 89 -4.57 -2.56 0.54
CA PHE A 89 -4.33 -1.18 0.09
C PHE A 89 -4.31 -1.04 -1.44
N SER A 90 -3.77 -2.01 -2.17
CA SER A 90 -3.72 -1.97 -3.63
C SER A 90 -5.11 -2.12 -4.26
N ILE A 91 -5.96 -2.96 -3.68
CA ILE A 91 -7.38 -3.08 -4.05
C ILE A 91 -8.10 -1.75 -3.77
N ILE A 92 -7.93 -1.18 -2.57
CA ILE A 92 -8.51 0.12 -2.21
C ILE A 92 -8.04 1.22 -3.19
N ALA A 93 -6.76 1.21 -3.57
CA ALA A 93 -6.21 2.14 -4.54
C ALA A 93 -6.89 2.00 -5.92
N ILE A 94 -7.08 0.77 -6.42
CA ILE A 94 -7.80 0.54 -7.70
C ILE A 94 -9.22 1.11 -7.63
N PHE A 95 -10.01 0.72 -6.62
CA PHE A 95 -11.41 1.14 -6.54
C PHE A 95 -11.57 2.65 -6.33
N SER A 96 -10.77 3.25 -5.44
CA SER A 96 -10.77 4.70 -5.24
C SER A 96 -10.32 5.45 -6.49
N GLY A 97 -9.38 4.89 -7.27
CA GLY A 97 -8.95 5.42 -8.55
C GLY A 97 -10.06 5.38 -9.59
N MET A 98 -10.82 4.28 -9.67
CA MET A 98 -11.99 4.15 -10.55
C MET A 98 -13.08 5.18 -10.20
N ILE A 99 -13.34 5.42 -8.90
CA ILE A 99 -14.29 6.43 -8.43
C ILE A 99 -13.87 7.83 -8.90
N TRP A 100 -12.59 8.16 -8.80
CA TRP A 100 -12.06 9.43 -9.29
C TRP A 100 -12.07 9.51 -10.83
N ALA A 101 -11.74 8.43 -11.53
CA ALA A 101 -11.68 8.37 -12.99
C ALA A 101 -13.04 8.60 -13.65
N ARG A 102 -14.13 8.13 -13.02
CA ARG A 102 -15.47 8.21 -13.62
C ARG A 102 -15.90 9.63 -14.02
N PRO A 103 -15.88 10.65 -13.14
CA PRO A 103 -16.22 12.01 -13.53
C PRO A 103 -15.12 12.74 -14.29
N ILE A 104 -13.85 12.36 -14.15
CA ILE A 104 -12.73 13.08 -14.77
C ILE A 104 -12.44 12.61 -16.20
N TRP A 105 -12.55 11.31 -16.48
CA TRP A 105 -12.28 10.69 -17.78
C TRP A 105 -13.53 10.16 -18.47
N ASN A 106 -14.70 10.31 -17.85
CA ASN A 106 -15.97 9.74 -18.31
C ASN A 106 -15.93 8.20 -18.48
N THR A 107 -15.04 7.51 -17.75
CA THR A 107 -14.91 6.05 -17.75
C THR A 107 -14.35 5.56 -16.41
N TRP A 108 -14.67 4.34 -16.03
CA TRP A 108 -14.14 3.72 -14.81
C TRP A 108 -12.71 3.22 -14.97
N TRP A 109 -12.32 2.88 -16.21
CA TRP A 109 -11.03 2.29 -16.50
C TRP A 109 -10.59 2.62 -17.92
N VAL A 110 -9.28 2.82 -18.06
CA VAL A 110 -8.57 2.81 -19.34
C VAL A 110 -7.31 1.99 -19.16
N TRP A 111 -6.81 1.39 -20.23
CA TRP A 111 -5.55 0.65 -20.23
C TRP A 111 -4.33 1.59 -20.31
N ASP A 112 -4.36 2.63 -19.49
CA ASP A 112 -3.23 3.55 -19.30
C ASP A 112 -2.06 2.81 -18.61
N PRO A 113 -0.79 3.17 -18.89
CA PRO A 113 0.37 2.50 -18.30
C PRO A 113 0.34 2.43 -16.76
N ARG A 114 -0.10 3.48 -16.07
CA ARG A 114 -0.17 3.50 -14.60
C ARG A 114 -1.24 2.57 -14.06
N LEU A 115 -2.42 2.58 -14.68
CA LEU A 115 -3.53 1.72 -14.33
C LEU A 115 -3.16 0.25 -14.54
N THR A 116 -2.58 -0.05 -15.71
CA THR A 116 -2.18 -1.40 -16.10
C THR A 116 -1.09 -1.97 -15.18
N THR A 117 -0.04 -1.20 -14.91
CA THR A 117 1.03 -1.63 -13.99
C THR A 117 0.54 -1.83 -12.57
N THR A 118 -0.37 -0.97 -12.08
CA THR A 118 -1.02 -1.12 -10.76
C THR A 118 -1.89 -2.38 -10.70
N ALA A 119 -2.64 -2.69 -11.77
CA ALA A 119 -3.43 -3.91 -11.85
C ALA A 119 -2.54 -5.17 -11.83
N ILE A 120 -1.46 -5.18 -12.61
CA ILE A 120 -0.46 -6.26 -12.60
C ILE A 120 0.15 -6.42 -11.21
N MET A 121 0.55 -5.32 -10.56
CA MET A 121 1.08 -5.36 -9.19
C MET A 121 0.08 -6.00 -8.22
N THR A 122 -1.20 -5.61 -8.26
CA THR A 122 -2.27 -6.21 -7.43
C THR A 122 -2.49 -7.70 -7.72
N LEU A 123 -2.41 -8.14 -8.98
CA LEU A 123 -2.49 -9.56 -9.31
C LEU A 123 -1.27 -10.33 -8.78
N ILE A 124 -0.08 -9.73 -8.78
CA ILE A 124 1.14 -10.34 -8.23
C ILE A 124 1.05 -10.45 -6.70
N TYR A 125 0.43 -9.49 -6.01
CA TYR A 125 0.04 -9.66 -4.60
C TYR A 125 -0.80 -10.91 -4.37
N LEU A 126 -1.83 -11.13 -5.21
CA LEU A 126 -2.70 -12.31 -5.08
C LEU A 126 -1.94 -13.61 -5.39
N ALA A 127 -1.09 -13.61 -6.42
CA ALA A 127 -0.28 -14.75 -6.81
C ALA A 127 0.67 -15.23 -5.70
N TYR A 128 1.16 -14.34 -4.84
CA TYR A 128 1.97 -14.71 -3.67
C TYR A 128 1.25 -15.74 -2.78
N PHE A 129 -0.03 -15.51 -2.47
CA PHE A 129 -0.81 -16.40 -1.61
C PHE A 129 -1.09 -17.75 -2.27
N ILE A 130 -1.43 -17.74 -3.56
CA ILE A 130 -1.69 -18.96 -4.34
C ILE A 130 -0.43 -19.84 -4.35
N LEU A 131 0.74 -19.24 -4.62
CA LEU A 131 2.00 -19.97 -4.67
C LEU A 131 2.41 -20.53 -3.32
N ARG A 132 2.23 -19.76 -2.23
CA ARG A 132 2.54 -20.23 -0.88
C ARG A 132 1.62 -21.36 -0.45
N ALA A 133 0.33 -21.31 -0.80
CA ALA A 133 -0.63 -22.36 -0.46
C ALA A 133 -0.33 -23.70 -1.15
N GLY A 134 0.36 -23.68 -2.29
CA GLY A 134 0.71 -24.88 -3.06
C GLY A 134 1.89 -25.70 -2.50
N VAL A 135 2.48 -25.31 -1.36
CA VAL A 135 3.66 -25.96 -0.79
C VAL A 135 3.35 -26.50 0.60
N SER A 136 3.85 -27.71 0.90
CA SER A 136 3.44 -28.48 2.09
C SER A 136 4.22 -28.18 3.37
N THR A 137 5.48 -27.75 3.31
CA THR A 137 6.29 -27.50 4.52
C THR A 137 6.44 -26.00 4.82
N PRO A 138 6.38 -25.58 6.10
CA PRO A 138 6.55 -24.17 6.48
C PRO A 138 7.85 -23.54 5.94
N GLU A 139 8.97 -24.29 5.95
CA GLU A 139 10.25 -23.79 5.47
C GLU A 139 10.27 -23.58 3.95
N ALA A 140 9.59 -24.45 3.21
CA ALA A 140 9.48 -24.33 1.76
C ALA A 140 8.50 -23.21 1.38
N GLN A 141 7.38 -23.05 2.09
CA GLN A 141 6.48 -21.91 1.96
C GLN A 141 7.20 -20.58 2.18
N ALA A 142 7.97 -20.48 3.28
CA ALA A 142 8.70 -19.26 3.62
C ALA A 142 9.80 -18.94 2.58
N ARG A 143 10.48 -19.96 2.06
CA ARG A 143 11.51 -19.78 1.03
C ARG A 143 10.93 -19.34 -0.31
N LEU A 144 9.86 -20.00 -0.76
CA LEU A 144 9.17 -19.65 -1.99
C LEU A 144 8.57 -18.24 -1.89
N GLY A 145 7.88 -17.95 -0.79
CA GLY A 145 7.34 -16.64 -0.50
C GLY A 145 8.42 -15.55 -0.49
N ALA A 146 9.55 -15.79 0.16
CA ALA A 146 10.65 -14.83 0.21
C ALA A 146 11.21 -14.48 -1.18
N VAL A 147 11.51 -15.49 -2.01
CA VAL A 147 12.01 -15.28 -3.37
C VAL A 147 10.96 -14.55 -4.21
N PHE A 148 9.70 -14.96 -4.11
CA PHE A 148 8.62 -14.31 -4.84
C PHE A 148 8.47 -12.85 -4.44
N ALA A 149 8.43 -12.53 -3.15
CA ALA A 149 8.28 -11.15 -2.66
C ALA A 149 9.41 -10.23 -3.17
N ILE A 150 10.65 -10.72 -3.20
CA ILE A 150 11.81 -9.96 -3.72
C ILE A 150 11.64 -9.65 -5.20
N LEU A 151 11.30 -10.66 -6.02
CA LEU A 151 11.08 -10.46 -7.45
C LEU A 151 9.86 -9.57 -7.71
N ALA A 152 8.79 -9.80 -6.96
CA ALA A 152 7.56 -9.05 -7.06
C ALA A 152 7.75 -7.57 -6.73
N ALA A 153 8.64 -7.22 -5.79
CA ALA A 153 8.97 -5.83 -5.48
C ALA A 153 9.49 -5.01 -6.68
N LEU A 154 9.96 -5.64 -7.76
CA LEU A 154 10.31 -4.96 -9.02
C LEU A 154 9.10 -4.31 -9.71
N THR A 155 7.88 -4.74 -9.38
CA THR A 155 6.65 -4.10 -9.86
C THR A 155 6.42 -2.72 -9.24
N VAL A 156 7.00 -2.44 -8.08
CA VAL A 156 6.89 -1.13 -7.39
C VAL A 156 7.58 -0.03 -8.21
N PRO A 157 8.88 -0.12 -8.55
CA PRO A 157 9.51 0.90 -9.39
C PRO A 157 8.86 0.96 -10.77
N LEU A 158 8.47 -0.17 -11.38
CA LEU A 158 7.74 -0.16 -12.64
C LEU A 158 6.45 0.67 -12.54
N THR A 159 5.63 0.40 -11.53
CA THR A 159 4.37 1.12 -11.28
C THR A 159 4.61 2.59 -10.94
N PHE A 160 5.62 2.90 -10.11
CA PHE A 160 5.94 4.26 -9.69
C PHE A 160 6.47 5.13 -10.84
N PHE A 161 7.37 4.58 -11.65
CA PHE A 161 7.97 5.28 -12.78
C PHE A 161 7.13 5.22 -14.06
N SER A 162 6.07 4.40 -14.12
CA SER A 162 5.19 4.28 -15.30
C SER A 162 4.73 5.65 -15.84
N ILE A 163 4.35 6.57 -14.96
CA ILE A 163 3.88 7.93 -15.34
C ILE A 163 4.99 8.85 -15.88
N ARG A 164 6.26 8.43 -15.76
CA ARG A 164 7.45 9.18 -16.23
C ARG A 164 8.11 8.52 -17.44
N LEU A 165 7.93 7.21 -17.60
CA LEU A 165 8.55 6.41 -18.66
C LEU A 165 7.65 6.28 -19.89
N PHE A 166 6.34 6.27 -19.71
CA PHE A 166 5.37 6.07 -20.78
C PHE A 166 4.53 7.32 -21.01
N ARG A 167 4.00 7.46 -22.23
CA ARG A 167 2.96 8.44 -22.51
C ARG A 167 1.68 8.01 -21.77
N THR A 168 1.21 8.86 -20.86
CA THR A 168 0.10 8.58 -19.96
C THR A 168 -0.84 9.77 -19.87
N ILE A 169 -2.12 9.51 -19.62
CA ILE A 169 -3.09 10.53 -19.24
C ILE A 169 -3.15 10.73 -17.72
N HIS A 170 -2.47 9.86 -16.96
CA HIS A 170 -2.49 9.87 -15.50
C HIS A 170 -1.74 11.10 -14.97
N PRO A 171 -2.35 11.89 -14.05
CA PRO A 171 -1.70 13.09 -13.52
C PRO A 171 -0.36 12.79 -12.83
N VAL A 172 0.60 13.69 -13.02
CA VAL A 172 1.90 13.64 -12.35
C VAL A 172 1.89 14.58 -11.15
N VAL A 173 1.86 13.99 -9.96
CA VAL A 173 1.70 14.69 -8.67
C VAL A 173 2.98 15.43 -8.24
N ILE A 174 4.14 14.88 -8.60
CA ILE A 174 5.46 15.44 -8.30
C ILE A 174 6.24 15.48 -9.62
N ALA A 175 6.22 16.65 -10.25
CA ALA A 175 6.98 16.95 -11.46
C ALA A 175 7.97 18.09 -11.20
N PRO A 176 9.15 18.08 -11.83
CA PRO A 176 10.00 19.27 -11.95
C PRO A 176 9.19 20.43 -12.55
N ALA A 177 9.39 21.65 -12.04
CA ALA A 177 8.61 22.87 -12.36
C ALA A 177 8.58 23.22 -13.86
N ASP A 178 9.49 22.64 -14.62
CA ASP A 178 9.83 22.84 -16.01
C ASP A 178 9.10 21.89 -16.99
N ARG A 179 8.29 20.93 -16.49
CA ARG A 179 7.45 20.08 -17.37
C ARG A 179 6.02 20.62 -17.51
N THR A 180 5.78 21.33 -18.60
CA THR A 180 4.57 22.08 -18.98
C THR A 180 3.34 21.24 -19.40
N GLY A 181 3.29 19.93 -19.09
CA GLY A 181 2.34 19.02 -19.77
C GLY A 181 1.47 18.08 -18.91
N GLY A 182 1.45 18.20 -17.58
CA GLY A 182 0.65 17.27 -16.75
C GLY A 182 0.93 17.27 -15.24
N ALA A 183 1.57 18.33 -14.74
CA ALA A 183 1.84 18.48 -13.31
C ALA A 183 0.54 18.86 -12.57
N PHE A 184 0.25 18.16 -11.48
CA PHE A 184 -0.83 18.52 -10.57
C PHE A 184 -0.41 19.77 -9.80
N SER A 185 -0.84 20.97 -10.22
CA SER A 185 -0.52 22.21 -9.52
C SER A 185 -1.25 22.24 -8.18
N MET A 186 -0.48 22.22 -7.09
CA MET A 186 -1.03 22.20 -5.73
C MET A 186 -0.76 23.50 -5.02
N SER A 187 -1.81 24.07 -4.43
CA SER A 187 -1.63 25.09 -3.40
C SER A 187 -0.91 24.49 -2.18
N PRO A 188 -0.24 25.30 -1.34
CA PRO A 188 0.37 24.82 -0.10
C PRO A 188 -0.59 24.04 0.80
N ARG A 189 -1.88 24.43 0.84
CA ARG A 189 -2.91 23.71 1.60
C ARG A 189 -3.13 22.29 1.07
N MET A 190 -3.18 22.13 -0.26
CA MET A 190 -3.33 20.82 -0.91
C MET A 190 -2.12 19.93 -0.68
N LEU A 191 -0.90 20.48 -0.78
CA LEU A 191 0.32 19.74 -0.51
C LEU A 191 0.37 19.28 0.96
N ASN A 192 0.05 20.16 1.91
CA ASN A 192 0.01 19.81 3.33
C ASN A 192 -1.01 18.70 3.62
N THR A 193 -2.20 18.76 3.02
CA THR A 193 -3.19 17.68 3.13
C THR A 193 -2.65 16.37 2.55
N LEU A 194 -1.95 16.41 1.40
CA LEU A 194 -1.36 15.22 0.80
C LEU A 194 -0.30 14.58 1.72
N LEU A 195 0.64 15.39 2.24
CA LEU A 195 1.67 14.90 3.15
C LEU A 195 1.08 14.35 4.46
N LEU A 196 0.07 15.01 5.01
CA LEU A 196 -0.66 14.52 6.18
C LEU A 196 -1.34 13.17 5.88
N SER A 197 -2.04 13.06 4.75
CA SER A 197 -2.72 11.83 4.37
C SER A 197 -1.72 10.67 4.17
N LEU A 198 -0.58 10.94 3.53
CA LEU A 198 0.50 9.97 3.37
C LEU A 198 1.06 9.51 4.73
N LEU A 199 1.28 10.45 5.66
CA LEU A 199 1.74 10.14 7.01
C LEU A 199 0.72 9.25 7.74
N VAL A 200 -0.57 9.62 7.73
CA VAL A 200 -1.63 8.87 8.42
C VAL A 200 -1.78 7.47 7.86
N PHE A 201 -1.72 7.29 6.53
CA PHE A 201 -1.75 5.96 5.92
C PHE A 201 -0.48 5.16 6.18
N THR A 202 0.66 5.82 6.36
CA THR A 202 1.89 5.14 6.78
C THR A 202 1.78 4.65 8.23
N VAL A 203 1.19 5.44 9.14
CA VAL A 203 0.88 5.02 10.51
C VAL A 203 -0.08 3.83 10.50
N LEU A 204 -1.18 3.91 9.73
CA LEU A 204 -2.14 2.82 9.57
C LEU A 204 -1.48 1.56 9.00
N LEU A 205 -0.60 1.70 7.99
CA LEU A 205 0.16 0.58 7.44
C LEU A 205 1.00 -0.11 8.51
N VAL A 206 1.76 0.66 9.30
CA VAL A 206 2.62 0.09 10.34
C VAL A 206 1.79 -0.65 11.40
N ASP A 207 0.64 -0.09 11.77
CA ASP A 207 -0.32 -0.71 12.69
C ASP A 207 -0.82 -2.06 12.18
N LEU A 208 -1.38 -2.08 10.96
CA LEU A 208 -1.96 -3.27 10.36
C LEU A 208 -0.90 -4.36 10.15
N VAL A 209 0.30 -4.00 9.67
CA VAL A 209 1.39 -4.96 9.49
C VAL A 209 1.82 -5.53 10.84
N TRP A 210 2.03 -4.71 11.87
CA TRP A 210 2.43 -5.21 13.18
C TRP A 210 1.35 -6.12 13.80
N ARG A 211 0.08 -5.76 13.67
CA ARG A 211 -1.03 -6.64 14.09
C ARG A 211 -0.99 -7.98 13.40
N ARG A 212 -0.74 -8.00 12.09
CA ARG A 212 -0.73 -9.23 11.32
C ARG A 212 0.50 -10.10 11.62
N VAL A 213 1.67 -9.50 11.83
CA VAL A 213 2.87 -10.19 12.33
C VAL A 213 2.62 -10.81 13.69
N ARG A 214 2.00 -10.06 14.61
CA ARG A 214 1.67 -10.55 15.95
C ARG A 214 0.68 -11.71 15.89
N LEU A 215 -0.30 -11.65 14.98
CA LEU A 215 -1.24 -12.75 14.77
C LEU A 215 -0.49 -14.02 14.32
N ALA A 216 0.41 -13.92 13.34
CA ALA A 216 1.21 -15.06 12.87
C ALA A 216 2.11 -15.65 13.97
N GLN A 217 2.69 -14.79 14.82
CA GLN A 217 3.47 -15.24 15.99
C GLN A 217 2.60 -16.04 16.97
N LEU A 218 1.41 -15.54 17.30
CA LEU A 218 0.51 -16.21 18.24
C LEU A 218 -0.04 -17.53 17.69
N GLU A 219 -0.35 -17.58 16.39
CA GLU A 219 -0.73 -18.82 15.70
C GLU A 219 0.37 -19.88 15.83
N PHE A 220 1.64 -19.48 15.60
CA PHE A 220 2.78 -20.37 15.73
C PHE A 220 3.03 -20.86 17.17
N GLU A 221 2.89 -19.97 18.16
CA GLU A 221 3.01 -20.32 19.58
C GLU A 221 1.94 -21.34 19.98
N MET A 222 0.70 -21.15 19.53
CA MET A 222 -0.41 -22.05 19.83
C MET A 222 -0.24 -23.43 19.20
N THR A 223 0.25 -23.53 17.96
CA THR A 223 0.53 -24.83 17.32
C THR A 223 1.62 -25.60 18.07
N ARG A 224 2.63 -24.92 18.62
CA ARG A 224 3.70 -25.55 19.42
C ARG A 224 3.26 -26.03 20.80
N GLU A 225 2.19 -25.48 21.38
CA GLU A 225 1.66 -25.93 22.68
C GLU A 225 0.83 -27.22 22.56
N VAL A 226 0.39 -27.57 21.35
CA VAL A 226 -0.46 -28.75 21.08
C VAL A 226 0.38 -29.98 20.67
N GLU A 227 1.61 -29.78 20.21
CA GLU A 227 2.61 -30.81 19.88
C GLU A 227 3.46 -31.22 21.09
#